data_AF-A0A2S9G8V6-F1
#
_entry.id   AF-A0A2S9G8V6-F1
#
_cell.length_a   1.000
_cell.length_b   1.000
_cell.length_c   1.000
_cell.angle_alpha   90.00
_cell.angle_beta   90.00
_cell.angle_gamma   90.00
#
_symmetry.space_group_name_H-M   'P 1'
#
loop_
_entity.id
_entity.type
_entity.pdbx_description
1 polymer ?
#
loop_
_entity_poly.entity_id
_entity_poly.type
_entity_poly.pdbx_seq_one_letter_code
_entity_poly.pdbx_strand_id
1 'polypeptide(L)'
;QRVASLHLGPLLSDDDRRYLLCDATCEVWFERHGQPIGAGRTPRTISRRLRRALEHRDSCCVVPGCGATRGLHAHHIIHWEDGGP
;
A
#
# COMPACT_ATOMS: atom_id res chain seq x y z
N GLN A 1 -13.12 -0.29 -13.75
CA GLN A 1 -12.59 0.60 -12.68
C GLN A 1 -12.49 -0.24 -11.41
N ARG A 2 -11.35 -0.23 -10.70
CA ARG A 2 -11.18 -0.99 -9.44
C ARG A 2 -11.85 -0.18 -8.33
N VAL A 3 -12.71 -0.81 -7.53
CA VAL A 3 -13.45 -0.15 -6.46
C VAL A 3 -13.02 -0.77 -5.14
N ALA A 4 -12.64 0.05 -4.16
CA ALA A 4 -12.39 -0.40 -2.80
C ALA A 4 -13.24 0.42 -1.82
N SER A 5 -13.64 -0.20 -0.73
CA SER A 5 -14.41 0.41 0.35
C SER A 5 -13.99 -0.19 1.68
N LEU A 6 -14.15 0.58 2.75
CA LEU A 6 -14.04 0.05 4.10
C LEU A 6 -15.30 -0.77 4.44
N HIS A 7 -15.18 -1.77 5.30
CA HIS A 7 -16.35 -2.50 5.79
C HIS A 7 -17.32 -1.53 6.48
N LEU A 8 -18.57 -1.46 5.98
CA LEU A 8 -19.59 -0.51 6.43
C LEU A 8 -19.16 0.96 6.33
N GLY A 9 -18.19 1.27 5.47
CA GLY A 9 -17.63 2.60 5.31
C GLY A 9 -17.74 3.13 3.87
N PRO A 10 -17.18 4.32 3.63
CA PRO A 10 -17.25 4.95 2.32
C PRO A 10 -16.40 4.20 1.28
N LEU A 11 -16.65 4.51 0.01
CA LEU A 11 -15.72 4.21 -1.07
C LEU A 11 -14.41 4.94 -0.81
N LEU A 12 -13.30 4.25 -1.07
CA LEU A 12 -11.98 4.85 -1.02
C LEU A 12 -11.70 5.58 -2.33
N SER A 13 -11.06 6.74 -2.22
CA SER A 13 -10.42 7.37 -3.37
C SER A 13 -9.30 6.46 -3.91
N ASP A 14 -8.89 6.67 -5.16
CA ASP A 14 -7.76 5.93 -5.72
C ASP A 14 -6.45 6.18 -4.95
N ASP A 15 -6.27 7.37 -4.40
CA ASP A 15 -5.10 7.72 -3.59
C ASP A 15 -5.12 7.01 -2.23
N ASP A 16 -6.25 7.05 -1.51
CA ASP A 16 -6.37 6.35 -0.22
C ASP A 16 -6.22 4.84 -0.38
N ARG A 17 -6.82 4.27 -1.43
CA ARG A 17 -6.71 2.85 -1.76
C ARG A 17 -5.25 2.45 -1.98
N ARG A 18 -4.52 3.20 -2.83
CA ARG A 18 -3.10 2.95 -3.11
C ARG A 18 -2.22 3.15 -1.88
N TYR A 19 -2.49 4.18 -1.10
CA TYR A 19 -1.79 4.49 0.15
C TYR A 19 -1.95 3.35 1.16
N LEU A 20 -3.19 2.92 1.42
CA LEU A 20 -3.49 1.88 2.40
C LEU A 20 -2.90 0.53 1.98
N LEU A 21 -2.98 0.17 0.70
CA LEU A 21 -2.44 -1.09 0.20
C LEU A 21 -0.91 -1.17 0.23
N CYS A 22 -0.19 -0.05 0.39
CA CYS A 22 1.26 -0.06 0.53
C CYS A 22 1.78 -0.45 1.91
N ASP A 23 0.96 -0.34 2.97
CA ASP A 23 1.38 -0.62 4.36
C ASP A 23 0.37 -1.49 5.13
N ALA A 24 -0.59 -2.10 4.42
CA ALA A 24 -1.52 -3.04 4.99
C ALA A 24 -1.08 -4.49 4.73
N THR A 25 -1.33 -5.34 5.72
CA THR A 25 -1.45 -6.78 5.45
C THR A 25 -2.92 -7.04 5.15
N CYS A 26 -3.26 -7.42 3.92
CA CYS A 26 -4.64 -7.76 3.58
C CYS A 26 -4.75 -9.11 2.87
N GLU A 27 -5.89 -9.75 3.02
CA GLU A 27 -6.24 -10.94 2.25
C GLU A 27 -7.16 -10.51 1.11
N VAL A 28 -6.74 -10.80 -0.11
CA VAL A 28 -7.51 -10.43 -1.30
C VAL A 28 -8.36 -11.60 -1.72
N TRP A 29 -9.66 -11.38 -1.89
CA TRP A 29 -10.60 -12.40 -2.34
C TRP A 29 -11.07 -12.06 -3.76
N PHE A 30 -11.03 -13.06 -4.64
CA PHE A 30 -11.62 -12.96 -5.97
C PHE A 30 -13.03 -13.51 -5.94
N GLU A 31 -13.98 -12.76 -6.48
CA GLU A 31 -15.37 -13.19 -6.60
C GLU A 31 -15.81 -13.24 -8.06
N ARG A 32 -16.69 -14.20 -8.37
CA ARG A 32 -17.41 -14.27 -9.64
C ARG A 32 -18.88 -14.55 -9.32
N HIS A 33 -19.77 -13.70 -9.82
CA HIS A 33 -21.21 -13.79 -9.53
C HIS A 33 -21.53 -13.87 -8.02
N GLY A 34 -20.78 -13.13 -7.18
CA GLY A 34 -20.95 -13.12 -5.73
C GLY A 34 -20.49 -14.41 -5.02
N GLN A 35 -19.75 -15.28 -5.72
CA GLN A 35 -19.14 -16.46 -5.13
C GLN A 35 -17.61 -16.29 -5.08
N PRO A 36 -16.96 -16.46 -3.91
CA PRO A 36 -15.51 -16.49 -3.81
C PRO A 36 -14.93 -17.63 -4.64
N ILE A 37 -14.01 -17.31 -5.55
CA ILE A 37 -13.34 -18.27 -6.44
C ILE A 37 -11.86 -18.45 -6.12
N GLY A 38 -11.33 -17.68 -5.16
CA GLY A 38 -9.96 -17.85 -4.67
C GLY A 38 -9.46 -16.64 -3.89
N ALA A 39 -8.26 -16.79 -3.32
CA ALA A 39 -7.54 -15.72 -2.65
C ALA A 39 -6.28 -15.32 -3.43
N GLY A 40 -5.94 -14.04 -3.39
CA GLY A 40 -4.74 -13.45 -3.99
C GLY A 40 -3.52 -13.53 -3.08
N ARG A 41 -2.40 -12.96 -3.55
CA ARG A 41 -1.20 -12.81 -2.72
C ARG A 41 -1.48 -11.81 -1.60
N THR A 42 -1.06 -12.13 -0.38
CA THR A 42 -1.01 -11.14 0.70
C THR A 42 -0.03 -10.03 0.29
N PRO A 43 -0.42 -8.73 0.28
CA PRO A 43 0.52 -7.65 0.09
C PRO A 43 1.55 -7.68 1.19
N ARG A 44 2.79 -7.32 0.84
CA ARG A 44 3.85 -7.20 1.83
C ARG A 44 3.80 -5.82 2.45
N THR A 45 3.74 -5.81 3.77
CA THR A 45 4.20 -4.67 4.56
C THR A 45 5.70 -4.46 4.32
N ILE A 46 6.13 -3.20 4.36
CA ILE A 46 7.54 -2.85 4.19
C ILE A 46 8.33 -3.50 5.33
N SER A 47 9.18 -4.46 4.97
CA SER A 47 9.95 -5.19 5.98
C SER A 47 10.84 -4.26 6.81
N ARG A 48 11.09 -4.62 8.07
CA ARG A 48 12.03 -3.86 8.94
C ARG A 48 13.41 -3.68 8.30
N ARG A 49 13.89 -4.66 7.53
CA ARG A 49 15.15 -4.58 6.80
C ARG A 49 15.12 -3.50 5.72
N LEU A 50 14.06 -3.50 4.90
CA LEU A 50 13.88 -2.50 3.83
C LEU A 50 13.69 -1.10 4.41
N ARG A 51 12.90 -0.97 5.48
CA ARG A 51 12.71 0.31 6.18
C ARG A 51 14.05 0.91 6.64
N ARG A 52 14.90 0.11 7.28
CA ARG A 52 16.24 0.55 7.70
C ARG A 52 17.12 0.95 6.52
N ALA A 53 17.04 0.23 5.40
CA ALA A 53 17.78 0.57 4.20
C ALA A 53 17.33 1.92 3.61
N LEU A 54 16.02 2.20 3.61
CA LEU A 54 15.48 3.50 3.21
C LEU A 54 15.95 4.61 4.13
N GLU A 55 15.85 4.44 5.45
CA GLU A 55 16.30 5.45 6.44
C GLU A 55 17.81 5.72 6.38
N HIS A 56 18.61 4.72 6.00
CA HIS A 56 20.04 4.91 5.79
C HIS A 56 20.36 5.66 4.49
N ARG A 57 19.63 5.36 3.41
CA ARG A 57 19.80 5.99 2.10
C ARG A 57 19.29 7.43 2.10
N ASP A 58 18.11 7.63 2.67
CA ASP A 58 17.36 8.89 2.65
C ASP A 58 17.23 9.42 4.08
N SER A 59 17.96 10.48 4.39
CA SER A 59 17.92 11.11 5.72
C SER A 59 16.74 12.08 5.93
N CYS A 60 15.95 12.30 4.88
CA CYS A 60 14.75 13.15 4.88
C CYS A 60 13.73 12.66 3.85
N CYS A 61 12.58 13.30 3.81
CA CYS A 61 11.57 13.07 2.78
C CYS A 61 12.17 13.26 1.37
N VAL A 62 11.95 12.29 0.48
CA VAL A 62 12.44 12.32 -0.90
C VAL A 62 11.55 13.11 -1.86
N VAL A 63 10.39 13.58 -1.39
CA VAL A 63 9.49 14.41 -2.19
C VAL A 63 10.16 15.77 -2.44
N PRO A 64 10.30 16.22 -3.70
CA PRO A 64 10.94 17.50 -4.02
C PRO A 64 10.36 18.65 -3.20
N GLY A 65 11.24 19.41 -2.53
CA GLY A 65 10.86 20.55 -1.70
C GLY A 65 10.41 20.22 -0.27
N CYS A 66 10.32 18.95 0.12
CA CYS A 66 10.00 18.55 1.48
C CYS A 66 11.27 18.28 2.30
N GLY A 67 11.48 19.04 3.38
CA GLY A 67 12.62 18.86 4.29
C GLY A 67 12.31 18.02 5.54
N ALA A 68 11.16 17.37 5.60
CA ALA A 68 10.74 16.65 6.80
C ALA A 68 11.69 15.48 7.12
N THR A 69 12.06 15.34 8.39
CA THR A 69 12.93 14.27 8.91
C THR A 69 12.22 13.34 9.89
N ARG A 70 10.96 13.65 10.23
CA ARG A 70 10.15 12.91 11.21
C ARG A 70 8.74 12.70 10.64
N GLY A 71 8.04 11.69 11.14
CA GLY A 71 6.71 11.34 10.65
C GLY A 71 6.72 10.81 9.21
N LEU A 72 7.84 10.24 8.75
CA LEU A 72 7.98 9.74 7.39
C LEU A 72 7.43 8.33 7.25
N HIS A 73 6.60 8.12 6.25
CA HIS A 73 6.12 6.81 5.85
C HIS A 73 6.88 6.33 4.61
N ALA A 74 6.97 5.02 4.45
CA ALA A 74 7.56 4.43 3.27
C ALA A 74 6.42 3.88 2.41
N HIS A 75 6.47 4.13 1.11
CA HIS A 75 5.45 3.71 0.16
C HIS A 75 6.12 3.09 -1.06
N HIS A 76 5.43 2.14 -1.68
CA HIS A 76 5.91 1.54 -2.92
C HIS A 76 5.70 2.51 -4.09
N ILE A 77 6.71 2.65 -4.95
CA ILE A 77 6.61 3.45 -6.18
C ILE A 77 5.67 2.76 -7.18
N ILE A 78 5.81 1.43 -7.29
CA ILE A 78 4.87 0.58 -8.02
C ILE A 78 3.97 -0.03 -6.97
N HIS A 79 2.69 0.34 -6.96
CA HIS A 79 1.76 -0.17 -5.96
C HIS A 79 1.55 -1.68 -6.13
N TRP A 80 1.24 -2.35 -5.02
CA TRP A 80 0.99 -3.79 -5.00
C TRP A 80 -0.07 -4.22 -6.02
N GLU A 81 -1.15 -3.44 -6.13
CA GLU A 81 -2.24 -3.69 -7.08
C GLU A 81 -1.82 -3.60 -8.56
N ASP A 82 -0.69 -2.96 -8.82
CA ASP A 82 -0.07 -2.83 -10.14
C ASP A 82 1.03 -3.88 -10.36
N GLY A 83 1.16 -4.85 -9.45
CA GLY A 83 2.17 -5.91 -9.49
C GLY A 83 3.47 -5.55 -8.78
N GLY A 84 3.48 -4.48 -7.98
CA GLY A 84 4.58 -4.13 -7.09
C GLY A 84 4.83 -5.17 -5.98
N PRO A 85 6.04 -5.14 -5.36
CA PRO A 85 6.44 -6.08 -4.32
C PRO A 85 5.70 -5.93 -2.99
#